data_AF-A0A2I0T3N9-F1
#
_entry.id   AF-A0A2I0T3N9-F1
#
_cell.length_a   1.000
_cell.length_b   1.000
_cell.length_c   1.000
_cell.angle_alpha   90.00
_cell.angle_beta   90.00
_cell.angle_gamma   90.00
#
_symmetry.space_group_name_H-M   'P 1'
#
loop_
_entity.id
_entity.type
_entity.pdbx_description
1 polymer ?
#
loop_
_entity_poly.entity_id
_entity_poly.type
_entity_poly.pdbx_seq_one_letter_code
_entity_poly.pdbx_strand_id
1 'polypeptide(L)'
;MLESPMILCGFPDGQLCSVPLKALSSSPPVDGCHDVSNPDPPVKILHHLEEPIVFIGALRTERRAVEDAEDEQLFGDAGCDCVVAVGHYGKMVAVKADQREEATVPELREYYLRGPILCAACGSGSRMYYSTHSDISAVDLDWVGDSSDPEDAESCAGVLPPVLSPASLSICSVVALSLSSRASEGTAGSGALRWVLGWSGAG
;
A
#
# COMPACT_ATOMS: atom_id res chain seq x y z
N MET A 1 10.45 9.01 -14.66
CA MET A 1 10.08 9.62 -13.35
C MET A 1 8.83 10.47 -13.54
N LEU A 2 7.85 10.36 -12.65
CA LEU A 2 6.64 11.20 -12.74
C LEU A 2 7.04 12.69 -12.71
N GLU A 3 6.61 13.46 -13.70
CA GLU A 3 6.96 14.87 -13.82
C GLU A 3 6.36 15.74 -12.69
N SER A 4 5.48 15.17 -11.86
CA SER A 4 4.81 15.80 -10.72
C SER A 4 4.52 14.75 -9.65
N PRO A 5 4.62 15.08 -8.34
CA PRO A 5 4.05 14.24 -7.28
C PRO A 5 2.53 14.08 -7.49
N MET A 6 1.99 12.94 -7.03
CA MET A 6 0.56 12.62 -7.10
C MET A 6 -0.01 12.42 -5.68
N ILE A 7 -1.24 12.86 -5.48
CA ILE A 7 -2.05 12.52 -4.29
C ILE A 7 -2.91 11.32 -4.65
N LEU A 8 -2.96 10.33 -3.77
CA LEU A 8 -3.88 9.20 -3.87
C LEU A 8 -5.04 9.41 -2.90
N CYS A 9 -6.26 9.34 -3.40
CA CYS A 9 -7.48 9.52 -2.62
C CYS A 9 -8.35 8.27 -2.70
N GLY A 10 -8.91 7.86 -1.57
CA GLY A 10 -9.94 6.84 -1.48
C GLY A 10 -11.25 7.44 -1.03
N PHE A 11 -12.33 7.15 -1.76
CA PHE A 11 -13.65 7.70 -1.50
C PHE A 11 -14.59 6.67 -0.85
N PRO A 12 -15.64 7.13 -0.13
CA PRO A 12 -16.63 6.25 0.49
C PRO A 12 -17.51 5.51 -0.53
N ASP A 13 -17.52 5.91 -1.79
CA ASP A 13 -18.16 5.17 -2.90
C ASP A 13 -17.28 4.03 -3.44
N GLY A 14 -16.05 3.89 -2.93
CA GLY A 14 -15.07 2.89 -3.29
C GLY A 14 -14.11 3.31 -4.41
N GLN A 15 -14.17 4.53 -4.91
CA GLN A 15 -13.24 4.98 -5.95
C GLN A 15 -11.85 5.30 -5.36
N LEU A 16 -10.82 4.67 -5.94
CA LEU A 16 -9.41 5.00 -5.73
C LEU A 16 -8.94 5.87 -6.90
N CYS A 17 -8.53 7.10 -6.62
CA CYS A 17 -8.11 8.03 -7.67
C CYS A 17 -6.75 8.68 -7.38
N SER A 18 -6.03 9.02 -8.45
CA SER A 18 -4.79 9.78 -8.41
C SER A 18 -5.00 11.19 -8.95
N VAL A 19 -4.42 12.18 -8.27
CA VAL A 19 -4.47 13.59 -8.64
C VAL A 19 -3.05 14.15 -8.72
N PRO A 20 -2.52 14.50 -9.91
CA PRO A 20 -1.23 15.15 -10.04
C PRO A 20 -1.25 16.54 -9.40
N LEU A 21 -0.24 16.86 -8.57
CA LEU A 21 -0.16 18.17 -7.90
C LEU A 21 -0.13 19.36 -8.88
N LYS A 22 0.55 19.22 -10.03
CA LYS A 22 0.54 20.25 -11.08
C LYS A 22 -0.87 20.57 -11.58
N ALA A 23 -1.77 19.58 -11.65
CA ALA A 23 -3.13 19.77 -12.12
C ALA A 23 -4.01 20.53 -11.11
N LEU A 24 -3.63 20.57 -9.84
CA LEU A 24 -4.28 21.41 -8.82
C LEU A 24 -3.81 22.87 -8.86
N SER A 25 -2.67 23.13 -9.49
CA SER A 25 -2.06 24.48 -9.55
C SER A 25 -2.48 25.26 -10.79
N SER A 26 -3.09 24.61 -11.79
CA SER A 26 -3.64 25.29 -12.96
C SER A 26 -4.96 25.98 -12.60
N SER A 27 -4.96 27.31 -12.53
CA SER A 27 -6.19 28.10 -12.49
C SER A 27 -7.01 27.86 -13.76
N PRO A 28 -8.35 27.87 -13.71
CA PRO A 28 -9.15 27.86 -14.94
C PRO A 28 -8.73 29.07 -15.81
N PRO A 29 -8.56 28.89 -17.13
CA PRO A 29 -8.16 29.99 -18.00
C PRO A 29 -9.25 31.08 -17.97
N VAL A 30 -8.91 32.22 -17.34
CA VAL A 30 -9.57 33.49 -17.59
C VAL A 30 -8.91 34.02 -18.86
N ASP A 31 -9.43 33.62 -20.02
CA ASP A 31 -9.61 34.53 -21.16
C ASP A 31 -10.09 33.75 -22.39
N GLY A 32 -11.13 34.30 -23.02
CA GLY A 32 -11.71 33.76 -24.24
C GLY A 32 -10.77 33.92 -25.42
N CYS A 33 -10.08 32.85 -25.80
CA CYS A 33 -9.78 32.57 -27.20
C CYS A 33 -9.37 31.11 -27.38
N HIS A 34 -9.90 30.51 -28.43
CA HIS A 34 -9.74 29.13 -28.90
C HIS A 34 -8.37 28.47 -28.66
N ASP A 35 -8.37 27.32 -27.97
CA ASP A 35 -7.65 26.13 -28.43
C ASP A 35 -8.43 24.86 -28.03
N VAL A 36 -8.61 23.95 -28.97
CA VAL A 36 -9.42 22.72 -28.84
C VAL A 36 -8.51 21.62 -28.30
N SER A 37 -8.10 21.75 -27.05
CA SER A 37 -7.44 20.67 -26.31
C SER A 37 -8.25 20.51 -25.03
N ASN A 38 -9.15 19.51 -25.01
CA ASN A 38 -9.81 19.08 -23.79
C ASN A 38 -8.69 18.77 -22.78
N PRO A 39 -8.50 19.56 -21.71
CA PRO A 39 -7.56 19.16 -20.69
C PRO A 39 -8.14 17.88 -20.08
N ASP A 40 -7.41 16.78 -20.19
CA ASP A 40 -7.79 15.53 -19.53
C ASP A 40 -8.16 15.82 -18.07
N PRO A 41 -9.20 15.18 -17.53
CA PRO A 41 -9.65 15.47 -16.18
C PRO A 41 -8.47 15.34 -15.20
N PRO A 42 -8.28 16.31 -14.29
CA PRO A 42 -7.11 16.35 -13.40
C PRO A 42 -7.07 15.14 -12.43
N VAL A 43 -8.16 14.40 -12.34
CA VAL A 43 -8.32 13.23 -11.49
C VAL A 43 -8.44 11.99 -12.36
N LYS A 44 -7.54 11.03 -12.17
CA LYS A 44 -7.59 9.73 -12.83
C LYS A 44 -8.09 8.69 -11.84
N ILE A 45 -9.21 8.03 -12.16
CA ILE A 45 -9.68 6.87 -11.40
C ILE A 45 -8.74 5.71 -11.73
N LEU A 46 -8.11 5.15 -10.69
CA LEU A 46 -7.21 4.00 -10.81
C LEU A 46 -7.99 2.70 -10.66
N HIS A 47 -8.92 2.63 -9.70
CA HIS A 47 -9.69 1.44 -9.43
C HIS A 47 -11.01 1.77 -8.71
N HIS A 48 -12.01 0.89 -8.83
CA HIS A 48 -13.25 0.96 -8.04
C HIS A 48 -13.37 -0.31 -7.18
N LEU A 49 -13.30 -0.16 -5.86
CA LEU A 49 -13.45 -1.28 -4.92
C LEU A 49 -14.91 -1.70 -4.71
N GLU A 50 -15.88 -0.94 -5.21
CA GLU A 50 -17.33 -1.14 -4.99
C GLU A 50 -17.76 -1.12 -3.51
N GLU A 51 -16.84 -0.78 -2.60
CA GLU A 51 -17.07 -0.64 -1.17
C GLU A 51 -16.23 0.51 -0.60
N PRO A 52 -16.64 1.13 0.53
CA PRO A 52 -15.92 2.26 1.11
C PRO A 52 -14.44 1.94 1.37
N ILE A 53 -13.54 2.77 0.87
CA ILE A 53 -12.10 2.64 1.17
C ILE A 53 -11.86 3.06 2.62
N VAL A 54 -11.26 2.17 3.41
CA VAL A 54 -10.96 2.39 4.84
C VAL A 54 -9.49 2.63 5.11
N PHE A 55 -8.62 2.23 4.18
CA PHE A 55 -7.18 2.39 4.34
C PHE A 55 -6.45 2.47 3.00
N ILE A 56 -5.43 3.31 2.94
CA ILE A 56 -4.46 3.39 1.85
C ILE A 56 -3.07 3.38 2.49
N GLY A 57 -2.19 2.53 1.99
CA GLY A 57 -0.84 2.39 2.52
C GLY A 57 0.18 2.07 1.44
N ALA A 58 1.45 2.27 1.78
CA ALA A 58 2.57 1.95 0.90
C ALA A 58 3.51 0.96 1.61
N LEU A 59 4.03 0.01 0.87
CA LEU A 59 4.86 -1.10 1.33
C LEU A 59 6.06 -1.26 0.42
N ARG A 60 7.06 -2.00 0.91
CA ARG A 60 8.22 -2.42 0.15
C ARG A 60 8.18 -3.93 -0.04
N THR A 61 7.89 -4.38 -1.25
CA THR A 61 7.79 -5.82 -1.59
C THR A 61 9.10 -6.40 -2.09
N GLU A 62 9.98 -5.58 -2.66
CA GLU A 62 11.32 -6.02 -3.04
C GLU A 62 12.31 -6.04 -1.88
N ARG A 63 13.01 -7.16 -1.76
CA ARG A 63 14.07 -7.38 -0.77
C ARG A 63 15.38 -6.84 -1.36
N ARG A 64 15.94 -5.77 -0.78
CA ARG A 64 17.33 -5.37 -1.09
C ARG A 64 18.25 -6.53 -0.68
N ALA A 65 19.04 -7.03 -1.61
CA ALA A 65 20.17 -7.91 -1.30
C ALA A 65 21.11 -7.16 -0.34
N VAL A 66 21.60 -7.86 0.69
CA VAL A 66 22.37 -7.30 1.80
C VAL A 66 23.85 -7.15 1.39
N GLU A 67 24.12 -6.46 0.27
CA GLU A 67 25.51 -6.28 -0.19
C GLU A 67 25.97 -4.83 -0.34
N ASP A 68 25.14 -3.84 0.01
CA ASP A 68 25.58 -2.44 0.14
C ASP A 68 25.23 -1.88 1.53
N ALA A 69 25.71 -2.55 2.58
CA ALA A 69 26.34 -1.79 3.66
C ALA A 69 27.74 -1.56 3.10
N GLU A 70 28.12 -0.37 2.67
CA GLU A 70 28.53 0.75 3.51
C GLU A 70 28.43 2.00 2.61
N ASP A 71 27.38 2.81 2.77
CA ASP A 71 27.44 4.27 2.57
C ASP A 71 26.11 4.91 2.97
N GLU A 72 26.23 6.00 3.74
CA GLU A 72 25.25 7.07 3.92
C GLU A 72 24.01 6.72 4.78
N GLN A 73 24.21 7.00 6.07
CA GLN A 73 23.20 7.68 6.89
C GLN A 73 22.50 8.79 6.09
N LEU A 74 21.26 9.10 6.48
CA LEU A 74 20.52 10.37 6.29
C LEU A 74 19.17 10.14 5.59
N PHE A 75 18.10 10.25 6.38
CA PHE A 75 16.78 10.72 5.97
C PHE A 75 16.29 10.38 4.54
N GLY A 76 15.51 9.30 4.44
CA GLY A 76 14.39 9.23 3.50
C GLY A 76 14.71 9.01 2.03
N ASP A 77 15.17 7.82 1.65
CA ASP A 77 14.90 7.27 0.31
C ASP A 77 15.06 5.74 0.25
N ALA A 78 14.20 5.03 0.98
CA ALA A 78 13.90 3.64 0.66
C ALA A 78 12.49 3.63 0.07
N GLY A 79 12.38 4.00 -1.21
CA GLY A 79 11.11 4.13 -1.92
C GLY A 79 10.22 2.88 -1.75
N CYS A 80 8.92 3.12 -1.57
CA CYS A 80 7.90 2.09 -1.63
C CYS A 80 7.64 1.72 -3.09
N ASP A 81 7.61 0.43 -3.39
CA ASP A 81 7.33 -0.12 -4.73
C ASP A 81 5.87 -0.57 -4.87
N CYS A 82 5.14 -0.70 -3.77
CA CYS A 82 3.77 -1.19 -3.74
C CYS A 82 2.86 -0.25 -2.94
N VAL A 83 1.68 0.01 -3.50
CA VAL A 83 0.59 0.72 -2.85
C VAL A 83 -0.59 -0.22 -2.68
N VAL A 84 -1.22 -0.20 -1.52
CA VAL A 84 -2.42 -0.98 -1.22
C VAL A 84 -3.58 -0.06 -0.85
N ALA A 85 -4.77 -0.40 -1.34
CA ALA A 85 -6.04 0.18 -0.91
C ALA A 85 -6.94 -0.93 -0.40
N VAL A 86 -7.50 -0.74 0.79
CA VAL A 86 -8.35 -1.72 1.47
C VAL A 86 -9.75 -1.13 1.64
N GLY A 87 -10.74 -1.91 1.25
CA GLY A 87 -12.15 -1.62 1.41
C GLY A 87 -12.72 -2.22 2.70
N HIS A 88 -13.86 -1.68 3.11
CA HIS A 88 -14.52 -2.03 4.35
C HIS A 88 -14.95 -3.51 4.46
N TYR A 89 -15.41 -4.15 3.39
CA TYR A 89 -15.85 -5.55 3.45
C TYR A 89 -14.74 -6.56 3.11
N GLY A 90 -13.51 -6.06 2.90
CA GLY A 90 -12.31 -6.88 2.76
C GLY A 90 -11.78 -6.94 1.34
N LYS A 91 -12.37 -6.23 0.37
CA LYS A 91 -11.76 -6.11 -0.95
C LYS A 91 -10.47 -5.30 -0.83
N MET A 92 -9.38 -5.79 -1.37
CA MET A 92 -8.09 -5.11 -1.36
C MET A 92 -7.53 -5.06 -2.77
N VAL A 93 -6.95 -3.93 -3.15
CA VAL A 93 -6.21 -3.75 -4.40
C VAL A 93 -4.77 -3.43 -4.04
N ALA A 94 -3.83 -4.16 -4.61
CA ALA A 94 -2.40 -3.85 -4.57
C ALA A 94 -1.94 -3.41 -5.97
N VAL A 95 -1.18 -2.31 -6.01
CA VAL A 95 -0.58 -1.77 -7.22
C VAL A 95 0.92 -1.73 -7.00
N LYS A 96 1.66 -2.54 -7.76
CA LYS A 96 3.11 -2.61 -7.67
C LYS A 96 3.74 -1.97 -8.92
N ALA A 97 4.73 -1.12 -8.69
CA ALA A 97 5.58 -0.59 -9.74
C ALA A 97 6.58 -1.66 -10.15
N ASP A 98 6.62 -2.00 -11.44
CA ASP A 98 7.68 -2.85 -11.98
C ASP A 98 8.94 -2.00 -12.20
N GLN A 99 10.05 -2.40 -11.59
CA GLN A 99 11.35 -1.74 -11.74
C GLN A 99 12.20 -2.32 -12.89
N ARG A 100 11.71 -3.36 -13.59
CA ARG A 100 12.50 -4.02 -14.65
C ARG A 100 12.60 -3.25 -15.96
N GLU A 101 11.74 -2.27 -16.24
CA GLU A 101 11.83 -1.48 -17.48
C GLU A 101 11.17 -0.09 -17.35
N GLU A 102 11.76 0.93 -17.97
CA GLU A 102 11.37 2.35 -17.85
C GLU A 102 9.98 2.70 -18.42
N ALA A 103 9.24 1.72 -18.93
CA ALA A 103 7.92 1.87 -19.54
C ALA A 103 6.91 0.75 -19.20
N THR A 104 7.10 0.00 -18.12
CA THR A 104 6.21 -1.12 -17.80
C THR A 104 4.93 -0.66 -17.07
N VAL A 105 3.79 -1.22 -17.49
CA VAL A 105 2.49 -0.99 -16.84
C VAL A 105 2.56 -1.53 -15.40
N PRO A 106 2.15 -0.75 -14.38
CA PRO A 106 2.17 -1.23 -13.00
C PRO A 106 1.27 -2.46 -12.86
N GLU A 107 1.74 -3.43 -12.08
CA GLU A 107 0.98 -4.63 -11.81
C GLU A 107 -0.14 -4.30 -10.82
N LEU A 108 -1.40 -4.53 -11.22
CA LEU A 108 -2.56 -4.37 -10.36
C LEU A 108 -3.17 -5.73 -10.03
N ARG A 109 -3.41 -5.98 -8.74
CA ARG A 109 -4.00 -7.23 -8.28
C ARG A 109 -5.04 -7.03 -7.18
N GLU A 110 -6.15 -7.74 -7.30
CA GLU A 110 -7.22 -7.76 -6.30
C GLU A 110 -7.09 -8.96 -5.35
N TYR A 111 -7.43 -8.74 -4.09
CA TYR A 111 -7.50 -9.76 -3.06
C TYR A 111 -8.75 -9.59 -2.21
N TYR A 112 -9.16 -10.69 -1.57
CA TYR A 112 -10.30 -10.72 -0.67
C TYR A 112 -9.84 -11.15 0.72
N LEU A 113 -9.87 -10.21 1.65
CA LEU A 113 -9.60 -10.40 3.07
C LEU A 113 -10.92 -10.70 3.80
N ARG A 114 -10.82 -11.23 5.02
CA ARG A 114 -12.00 -11.41 5.87
C ARG A 114 -12.42 -10.05 6.45
N GLY A 115 -13.49 -9.47 5.91
CA GLY A 115 -14.13 -8.28 6.48
C GLY A 115 -15.19 -8.61 7.56
N PRO A 116 -15.77 -7.58 8.21
CA PRO A 116 -15.50 -6.15 8.02
C PRO A 116 -14.15 -5.69 8.58
N ILE A 117 -13.48 -4.80 7.85
CA ILE A 117 -12.19 -4.22 8.20
C ILE A 117 -12.41 -2.90 8.95
N LEU A 118 -11.91 -2.81 10.18
CA LEU A 118 -12.01 -1.63 11.03
C LEU A 118 -10.90 -0.62 10.76
N CYS A 119 -9.67 -1.12 10.63
CA CYS A 119 -8.50 -0.33 10.31
C CYS A 119 -7.39 -1.26 9.80
N ALA A 120 -6.41 -0.68 9.11
CA ALA A 120 -5.22 -1.38 8.67
C ALA A 120 -3.98 -0.50 8.83
N ALA A 121 -2.80 -1.11 8.75
CA ALA A 121 -1.53 -0.42 8.79
C ALA A 121 -0.45 -1.21 8.03
N CYS A 122 0.49 -0.49 7.42
CA CYS A 122 1.63 -1.03 6.69
C CYS A 122 2.86 -1.10 7.60
N GLY A 123 3.41 -2.30 7.79
CA GLY A 123 4.58 -2.53 8.62
C GLY A 123 5.89 -2.37 7.88
N SER A 124 6.97 -2.82 8.51
CA SER A 124 8.28 -2.90 7.85
C SER A 124 8.25 -3.97 6.75
N GLY A 125 8.77 -3.64 5.58
CA GLY A 125 8.84 -4.54 4.43
C GLY A 125 7.50 -4.66 3.70
N SER A 126 7.14 -5.90 3.37
CA SER A 126 5.96 -6.29 2.58
C SER A 126 4.72 -6.60 3.41
N ARG A 127 4.81 -6.45 4.74
CA ARG A 127 3.77 -6.89 5.66
C ARG A 127 2.72 -5.81 5.93
N MET A 128 1.46 -6.15 5.72
CA MET A 128 0.31 -5.35 6.15
C MET A 128 -0.41 -6.01 7.33
N TYR A 129 -0.99 -5.21 8.20
CA TYR A 129 -1.85 -5.65 9.29
C TYR A 129 -3.24 -5.07 9.10
N TYR A 130 -4.27 -5.84 9.41
CA TYR A 130 -5.65 -5.35 9.43
C TYR A 130 -6.39 -5.88 10.64
N SER A 131 -7.28 -5.05 11.18
CA SER A 131 -8.16 -5.41 12.29
C SER A 131 -9.57 -5.66 11.78
N THR A 132 -10.16 -6.73 12.30
CA THR A 132 -11.59 -7.04 12.19
C THR A 132 -12.25 -6.85 13.56
N HIS A 133 -13.53 -7.18 13.68
CA HIS A 133 -14.23 -7.20 14.97
C HIS A 133 -13.77 -8.30 15.94
N SER A 134 -13.15 -9.36 15.44
CA SER A 134 -12.77 -10.53 16.25
C SER A 134 -11.27 -10.68 16.45
N ASP A 135 -10.47 -10.18 15.51
CA ASP A 135 -9.04 -10.45 15.48
C ASP A 135 -8.25 -9.41 14.67
N ILE A 136 -6.95 -9.33 14.93
CA ILE A 136 -5.96 -8.65 14.09
C ILE A 136 -5.20 -9.70 13.29
N SER A 137 -5.12 -9.54 11.99
CA SER A 137 -4.40 -10.45 11.10
C SER A 137 -3.27 -9.73 10.37
N ALA A 138 -2.16 -10.43 10.17
CA ALA A 138 -1.03 -9.99 9.35
C ALA A 138 -1.07 -10.68 7.99
N VAL A 139 -0.69 -9.98 6.94
CA VAL A 139 -0.59 -10.53 5.58
C VAL A 139 0.68 -10.03 4.91
N ASP A 140 1.36 -10.91 4.18
CA ASP A 140 2.58 -10.59 3.47
C ASP A 140 2.32 -10.44 1.97
N LEU A 141 2.88 -9.41 1.36
CA LEU A 141 2.81 -9.15 -0.08
C LEU A 141 4.11 -9.49 -0.82
N ASP A 142 5.09 -10.10 -0.14
CA ASP A 142 6.23 -10.68 -0.82
C ASP A 142 5.85 -12.02 -1.46
N TRP A 143 6.19 -12.20 -2.72
CA TRP A 143 6.10 -13.50 -3.38
C TRP A 143 7.35 -14.30 -3.04
N VAL A 144 7.29 -15.07 -1.95
CA VAL A 144 8.24 -16.16 -1.71
C VAL A 144 7.67 -17.39 -2.37
N GLY A 145 8.02 -17.65 -3.63
CA GLY A 145 7.71 -18.92 -4.25
C GLY A 145 8.34 -20.04 -3.43
N ASP A 146 7.55 -21.04 -3.01
CA ASP A 146 8.03 -22.33 -2.50
C ASP A 146 8.67 -23.17 -3.65
N SER A 147 9.41 -22.54 -4.57
CA SER A 147 10.15 -23.26 -5.59
C SER A 147 11.48 -23.70 -4.99
N SER A 148 11.57 -24.97 -4.63
CA SER A 148 12.83 -25.67 -4.40
C SER A 148 13.72 -25.78 -5.65
N ASP A 149 13.33 -25.14 -6.76
CA ASP A 149 14.10 -25.04 -8.00
C ASP A 149 14.80 -23.68 -8.10
N PRO A 150 16.14 -23.64 -8.16
CA PRO A 150 16.92 -22.42 -8.23
C PRO A 150 16.82 -21.69 -9.59
N GLU A 151 16.17 -22.28 -10.61
CA GLU A 151 16.10 -21.70 -11.96
C GLU A 151 14.82 -20.86 -12.23
N ASP A 152 13.82 -20.89 -11.33
CA ASP A 152 12.58 -20.08 -11.43
C ASP A 152 12.61 -18.80 -10.57
N ALA A 153 13.55 -18.72 -9.62
CA ALA A 153 13.66 -17.60 -8.67
C ALA A 153 14.04 -16.27 -9.36
N GLU A 154 14.72 -16.32 -10.51
CA GLU A 154 15.15 -15.14 -11.26
C GLU A 154 14.07 -14.58 -12.21
N SER A 155 13.01 -15.35 -12.52
CA SER A 155 11.97 -14.93 -13.47
C SER A 155 10.75 -14.25 -12.82
N CYS A 156 10.52 -14.43 -11.52
CA CYS A 156 9.33 -13.90 -10.82
C CYS A 156 9.64 -12.85 -9.74
N ALA A 157 10.91 -12.48 -9.57
CA ALA A 157 11.32 -11.40 -8.67
C ALA A 157 10.72 -10.07 -9.16
N GLY A 158 9.59 -9.68 -8.56
CA GLY A 158 8.84 -8.50 -8.98
C GLY A 158 7.32 -8.66 -8.97
N VAL A 159 6.79 -9.89 -8.95
CA VAL A 159 5.34 -10.10 -9.09
C VAL A 159 4.62 -10.15 -7.73
N LEU A 160 3.41 -9.61 -7.66
CA LEU A 160 2.54 -9.75 -6.49
C LEU A 160 2.10 -11.21 -6.29
N PRO A 161 1.91 -11.70 -5.05
CA PRO A 161 1.44 -13.07 -4.82
C PRO A 161 0.05 -13.30 -5.42
N PRO A 162 -0.30 -14.48 -5.97
CA PRO A 162 -1.63 -14.78 -6.50
C PRO A 162 -2.66 -14.98 -5.39
N VAL A 163 -2.24 -15.44 -4.21
CA VAL A 163 -3.11 -15.68 -3.04
C VAL A 163 -2.40 -15.14 -1.81
N LEU A 164 -3.18 -14.55 -0.91
CA LEU A 164 -2.71 -14.09 0.39
C LEU A 164 -3.05 -15.08 1.48
N SER A 165 -2.15 -15.21 2.46
CA SER A 165 -2.31 -16.09 3.62
C SER A 165 -2.35 -15.26 4.90
N PRO A 166 -3.52 -14.75 5.32
CA PRO A 166 -3.62 -13.99 6.55
C PRO A 166 -3.30 -14.84 7.78
N ALA A 167 -2.33 -14.39 8.57
CA ALA A 167 -1.96 -14.98 9.85
C ALA A 167 -2.64 -14.22 10.99
N SER A 168 -3.56 -14.89 11.69
CA SER A 168 -4.19 -14.37 12.92
C SER A 168 -3.15 -14.11 14.00
N LEU A 169 -3.21 -12.96 14.66
CA LEU A 169 -2.36 -12.63 15.80
C LEU A 169 -2.99 -13.03 17.14
N SER A 170 -4.25 -13.48 17.12
CA SER A 170 -5.01 -13.83 18.34
C SER A 170 -5.13 -12.65 19.31
N ILE A 171 -5.29 -11.44 18.76
CA ILE A 171 -5.45 -10.19 19.53
C ILE A 171 -6.86 -9.67 19.27
N CYS A 172 -7.53 -9.16 20.30
CA CYS A 172 -8.84 -8.53 20.14
C CYS A 172 -8.82 -7.37 19.12
N SER A 173 -10.01 -6.98 18.64
CA SER A 173 -10.16 -5.88 17.69
C SER A 173 -9.60 -4.54 18.18
N VAL A 174 -9.05 -3.76 17.27
CA VAL A 174 -8.67 -2.36 17.48
C VAL A 174 -9.30 -1.47 16.41
N VAL A 175 -9.47 -0.19 16.73
CA VAL A 175 -10.07 0.82 15.82
C VAL A 175 -9.03 1.70 15.14
N ALA A 176 -7.78 1.66 15.62
CA ALA A 176 -6.67 2.38 15.02
C ALA A 176 -5.36 1.62 15.24
N LEU A 177 -4.64 1.44 14.13
CA LEU A 177 -3.32 0.82 14.08
C LEU A 177 -2.29 1.86 13.71
N SER A 178 -1.24 1.97 14.52
CA SER A 178 -0.05 2.76 14.18
C SER A 178 1.18 1.89 14.40
N LEU A 179 2.05 1.87 13.41
CA LEU A 179 3.27 1.10 13.44
C LEU A 179 4.44 2.06 13.63
N SER A 180 5.28 1.77 14.62
CA SER A 180 6.49 2.54 14.87
C SER A 180 7.69 1.71 14.43
N SER A 181 8.46 2.22 13.48
CA SER A 181 9.75 1.64 13.11
C SER A 181 10.80 2.03 14.16
N ARG A 182 10.70 1.52 15.39
CA ARG A 182 11.85 1.57 16.30
C ARG A 182 12.78 0.45 15.88
N ALA A 183 13.92 0.80 15.29
CA ALA A 183 15.04 -0.12 15.18
C ALA A 183 15.39 -0.57 16.61
N SER A 184 15.10 -1.82 16.93
CA SER A 184 15.51 -2.41 18.19
C SER A 184 17.02 -2.66 18.09
N GLU A 185 17.85 -1.71 18.51
CA GLU A 185 19.23 -2.02 18.89
C GLU A 185 19.17 -2.95 20.11
N GLY A 186 19.43 -4.23 19.87
CA GLY A 186 19.56 -5.25 20.91
C GLY A 186 18.39 -6.23 20.97
N THR A 187 18.71 -7.47 20.62
CA THR A 187 17.97 -8.72 20.92
C THR A 187 16.53 -8.82 20.39
N ALA A 188 16.38 -9.58 19.28
CA ALA A 188 15.12 -10.06 18.71
C ALA A 188 14.06 -8.96 18.48
N GLY A 189 14.28 -8.14 17.44
CA GLY A 189 13.43 -7.01 17.09
C GLY A 189 11.98 -7.39 16.77
N SER A 190 11.12 -7.31 17.78
CA SER A 190 9.69 -7.15 17.61
C SER A 190 9.44 -5.67 17.32
N GLY A 191 8.96 -5.34 16.11
CA GLY A 191 8.49 -4.00 15.81
C GLY A 191 7.46 -3.57 16.86
N ALA A 192 7.65 -2.41 17.48
CA ALA A 192 6.73 -1.92 18.48
C ALA A 192 5.40 -1.51 17.81
N LEU A 193 4.41 -2.39 17.89
CA LEU A 193 3.03 -2.10 17.52
C LEU A 193 2.44 -1.19 18.61
N ARG A 194 2.07 0.04 18.26
CA ARG A 194 1.37 0.94 19.19
C ARG A 194 -0.12 0.87 18.89
N TRP A 195 -0.84 0.17 19.74
CA TRP A 195 -2.29 0.07 19.69
C TRP A 195 -2.91 1.30 20.35
N VAL A 196 -3.80 2.00 19.65
CA VAL A 196 -4.72 2.93 20.31
C VAL A 196 -6.02 2.17 20.51
N LEU A 197 -6.20 1.62 21.71
CA LEU A 197 -7.45 0.99 22.12
C LEU A 197 -8.49 2.11 22.31
N GLY A 198 -9.32 2.32 21.30
CA GLY A 198 -10.56 3.08 21.46
C GLY A 198 -11.53 2.25 22.28
N TRP A 199 -11.58 2.51 23.59
CA TRP A 199 -12.57 1.90 24.47
C TRP A 199 -13.92 2.60 24.19
N SER A 200 -14.73 2.05 23.30
CA SER A 200 -16.14 2.45 23.20
C SER A 200 -16.90 1.74 24.31
N GLY A 201 -16.90 2.34 25.50
CA GLY A 201 -17.81 1.96 26.57
C GLY A 201 -19.20 2.49 26.23
N ALA A 202 -20.15 1.59 26.01
CA ALA A 202 -21.56 1.93 25.94
C ALA A 202 -22.40 0.91 26.73
N GLY A 203 -22.98 1.40 27.83
CA GLY A 203 -24.27 0.96 28.40
C GLY A 203 -24.31 -0.36 29.12
#